data_AF-A0A963EH59-F1
#
_entry.id   AF-A0A963EH59-F1
#
_cell.length_a   1.000
_cell.length_b   1.000
_cell.length_c   1.000
_cell.angle_alpha   90.00
_cell.angle_beta   90.00
_cell.angle_gamma   90.00
#
_symmetry.space_group_name_H-M   'P 1'
#
loop_
_entity.id
_entity.type
_entity.pdbx_description
1 polymer ?
#
loop_
_entity_poly.entity_id
_entity_poly.type
_entity_poly.pdbx_seq_one_letter_code
_entity_poly.pdbx_strand_id
1 'polypeptide(L)'
;MIERRNDYPVSLALALLIAVQTMTAVFFVTDVFGDLGDYERQPSSGLHLTIEAIAAAGLVAAIILECAYIRHLLRRKARLESSLETARGAVHDVIESHFDLWKLTPAERDVASLLVKGLSTARIAAIRGSAEGTVKAQLNA
;
A
#
# COMPACT_ATOMS: atom_id res chain seq x y z
N MET A 1 -3.50 17.13 -8.23
CA MET A 1 -4.59 16.30 -7.70
C MET A 1 -4.17 14.85 -7.93
N ILE A 2 -3.58 14.22 -6.92
CA ILE A 2 -3.05 12.84 -7.03
C ILE A 2 -4.26 11.92 -6.93
N GLU A 3 -4.62 11.25 -8.03
CA GLU A 3 -5.57 10.14 -7.98
C GLU A 3 -5.05 9.12 -6.97
N ARG A 4 -5.67 9.07 -5.78
CA ARG A 4 -5.51 7.92 -4.90
C ARG A 4 -6.17 6.75 -5.63
N ARG A 5 -5.37 6.03 -6.41
CA ARG A 5 -5.75 4.73 -6.95
C ARG A 5 -6.25 3.91 -5.77
N ASN A 6 -7.52 3.53 -5.84
CA ASN A 6 -8.24 2.88 -4.76
C ASN A 6 -7.64 1.48 -4.58
N ASP A 7 -6.63 1.33 -3.71
CA ASP A 7 -5.99 0.03 -3.43
C ASP A 7 -6.88 -0.87 -2.54
N TYR A 8 -7.93 -0.30 -1.95
CA TYR A 8 -8.93 -1.01 -1.13
C TYR A 8 -9.74 -2.08 -1.88
N PRO A 9 -10.32 -1.85 -3.07
CA PRO A 9 -11.05 -2.88 -3.82
C PRO A 9 -10.16 -4.05 -4.23
N VAL A 10 -8.88 -3.81 -4.54
CA VAL A 10 -7.95 -4.90 -4.90
C VAL A 10 -7.63 -5.75 -3.66
N SER A 11 -7.36 -5.09 -2.53
CA SER A 11 -7.07 -5.78 -1.26
C SER A 11 -8.29 -6.58 -0.76
N LEU A 12 -9.50 -6.01 -0.89
CA LEU A 12 -10.76 -6.67 -0.52
C LEU A 12 -11.10 -7.83 -1.47
N ALA A 13 -10.87 -7.66 -2.78
CA ALA A 13 -11.06 -8.72 -3.76
C ALA A 13 -10.12 -9.91 -3.51
N LEU A 14 -8.84 -9.64 -3.21
CA LEU A 14 -7.87 -10.68 -2.85
C LEU A 14 -8.26 -11.39 -1.54
N ALA A 15 -8.68 -10.64 -0.52
CA ALA A 15 -9.12 -11.23 0.75
C ALA A 15 -10.36 -12.12 0.57
N LEU A 16 -11.34 -11.68 -0.22
CA LEU A 16 -12.54 -12.47 -0.54
C LEU A 16 -12.20 -13.72 -1.35
N LEU A 17 -11.28 -13.60 -2.30
CA LEU A 17 -10.82 -14.71 -3.12
C LEU A 17 -10.07 -15.76 -2.29
N ILE A 18 -9.18 -15.36 -1.38
CA ILE A 18 -8.52 -16.26 -0.42
C ILE A 18 -9.54 -16.93 0.50
N ALA A 19 -10.54 -16.19 1.00
CA ALA A 19 -11.57 -16.75 1.87
C ALA A 19 -12.40 -17.82 1.15
N VAL A 20 -12.84 -17.53 -0.09
CA VAL A 20 -13.56 -18.48 -0.93
C VAL A 20 -12.70 -19.71 -1.21
N GLN A 21 -11.44 -19.54 -1.60
CA GLN A 21 -10.52 -20.65 -1.86
C GLN A 21 -10.27 -21.51 -0.63
N THR A 22 -10.11 -20.90 0.55
CA THR A 22 -9.90 -21.63 1.80
C THR A 22 -11.12 -22.46 2.14
N MET A 23 -12.33 -21.90 1.97
CA MET A 23 -13.58 -22.62 2.19
C MET A 23 -13.72 -23.80 1.21
N THR A 24 -13.39 -23.59 -0.06
CA THR A 24 -13.39 -24.65 -1.08
C THR A 24 -12.34 -25.73 -0.77
N ALA A 25 -11.15 -25.34 -0.32
CA ALA A 25 -10.08 -26.28 0.02
C ALA A 25 -10.47 -27.18 1.20
N VAL A 26 -11.07 -26.60 2.25
CA VAL A 26 -11.57 -27.37 3.40
C VAL A 26 -12.66 -28.35 2.98
N PHE A 27 -13.58 -27.95 2.08
CA PHE A 27 -14.61 -28.84 1.54
C PHE A 27 -13.99 -30.04 0.83
N PHE A 28 -13.10 -29.81 -0.14
CA PHE A 28 -12.43 -30.89 -0.89
C PHE A 28 -11.56 -31.81 -0.02
N VAL A 29 -10.84 -31.25 0.96
CA VAL A 29 -10.04 -32.07 1.89
C VAL A 29 -10.94 -32.97 2.72
N THR A 30 -12.07 -32.46 3.21
CA THR A 30 -13.02 -33.24 4.01
C THR A 30 -13.63 -34.38 3.20
N ASP A 31 -13.94 -34.13 1.93
CA ASP A 31 -14.52 -35.10 0.98
C ASP A 31 -13.53 -36.26 0.72
N VAL A 32 -12.27 -35.93 0.38
CA VAL A 32 -11.20 -36.92 0.14
C VAL A 32 -10.96 -37.83 1.34
N PHE A 33 -10.99 -37.28 2.56
CA PHE A 33 -10.84 -38.09 3.79
C PHE A 33 -12.03 -39.00 4.05
N GLY A 34 -13.25 -38.58 3.71
CA GLY A 34 -14.45 -39.41 3.77
C GLY A 34 -14.38 -40.57 2.76
N ASP A 35 -14.05 -40.25 1.51
CA ASP A 35 -13.98 -41.22 0.41
C ASP A 35 -12.88 -42.28 0.62
N LEU A 36 -11.76 -41.92 1.26
CA LEU A 36 -10.73 -42.89 1.67
C LEU A 36 -11.24 -43.94 2.67
N GLY A 37 -12.19 -43.57 3.55
CA GLY A 37 -12.78 -44.47 4.54
C GLY A 37 -13.86 -45.39 3.95
N ASP A 38 -14.57 -44.93 2.93
CA ASP A 38 -15.63 -45.68 2.24
C ASP A 38 -15.15 -46.45 1.00
N TYR A 39 -13.92 -46.21 0.53
CA TYR A 39 -13.29 -46.91 -0.60
C TYR A 39 -13.26 -48.44 -0.45
N GLU A 40 -13.21 -48.96 0.79
CA GLU A 40 -13.25 -50.41 1.06
C GLU A 40 -14.65 -51.04 0.81
N ARG A 41 -15.73 -50.25 0.71
CA ARG A 41 -17.11 -50.77 0.55
C ARG A 41 -17.69 -50.65 -0.86
N GLN A 42 -17.21 -49.74 -1.72
CA GLN A 42 -17.77 -49.57 -3.07
C GLN A 42 -16.71 -49.07 -4.08
N PRO A 43 -16.33 -49.87 -5.10
CA PRO A 43 -15.24 -49.54 -6.03
C PRO A 43 -15.63 -48.53 -7.14
N SER A 44 -16.85 -48.00 -7.14
CA SER A 44 -17.32 -47.03 -8.15
C SER A 44 -16.83 -45.59 -7.94
N SER A 45 -16.14 -45.28 -6.85
CA SER A 45 -15.79 -43.90 -6.42
C SER A 45 -14.46 -43.34 -6.97
N GLY A 46 -13.70 -44.11 -7.77
CA GLY A 46 -12.35 -43.69 -8.19
C GLY A 46 -12.26 -42.39 -9.01
N LEU A 47 -13.31 -42.05 -9.77
CA LEU A 47 -13.36 -40.80 -10.53
C LEU A 47 -13.55 -39.56 -9.65
N HIS A 48 -14.36 -39.68 -8.59
CA HIS A 48 -14.61 -38.58 -7.63
C HIS A 48 -13.31 -38.17 -6.93
N LEU A 49 -12.60 -39.13 -6.36
CA LEU A 49 -11.31 -38.93 -5.69
C LEU A 49 -10.26 -38.22 -6.57
N THR A 50 -10.16 -38.60 -7.85
CA THR A 50 -9.20 -37.96 -8.77
C THR A 50 -9.54 -36.51 -9.10
N ILE A 51 -10.83 -36.20 -9.26
CA ILE A 51 -11.29 -34.83 -9.54
C ILE A 51 -11.06 -33.95 -8.30
N GLU A 52 -11.33 -34.47 -7.11
CA GLU A 52 -11.12 -33.76 -5.85
C GLU A 52 -9.64 -33.50 -5.59
N ALA A 53 -8.77 -34.48 -5.85
CA ALA A 53 -7.31 -34.31 -5.73
C ALA A 53 -6.78 -33.21 -6.67
N ILE A 54 -7.27 -33.14 -7.91
CA ILE A 54 -6.91 -32.08 -8.87
C ILE A 54 -7.41 -30.71 -8.38
N ALA A 55 -8.63 -30.63 -7.85
CA ALA A 55 -9.19 -29.39 -7.32
C ALA A 55 -8.39 -28.88 -6.11
N ALA A 56 -8.06 -29.77 -5.16
CA ALA A 56 -7.23 -29.44 -4.00
C ALA A 56 -5.83 -28.93 -4.41
N ALA A 57 -5.18 -29.61 -5.37
CA ALA A 57 -3.88 -29.19 -5.89
C ALA A 57 -3.96 -27.80 -6.58
N GLY A 58 -5.02 -27.54 -7.35
CA GLY A 58 -5.27 -26.25 -7.98
C GLY A 58 -5.43 -25.11 -6.97
N LEU A 59 -6.13 -25.36 -5.86
CA LEU A 59 -6.31 -24.37 -4.78
C LEU A 59 -5.00 -24.05 -4.07
N VAL A 60 -4.22 -25.07 -3.73
CA VAL A 60 -2.89 -24.85 -3.12
C VAL A 60 -2.00 -24.03 -4.07
N ALA A 61 -2.00 -24.34 -5.36
CA ALA A 61 -1.25 -23.58 -6.35
C ALA A 61 -1.72 -22.12 -6.46
N ALA A 62 -3.04 -21.87 -6.45
CA ALA A 62 -3.60 -20.52 -6.50
C ALA A 62 -3.18 -19.67 -5.28
N ILE A 63 -3.30 -20.23 -4.07
CA ILE A 63 -2.89 -19.56 -2.82
C ILE A 63 -1.39 -19.19 -2.87
N ILE A 64 -0.54 -20.09 -3.37
CA ILE A 64 0.90 -19.83 -3.49
C ILE A 64 1.18 -18.67 -4.46
N LEU A 65 0.51 -18.66 -5.63
CA LEU A 65 0.66 -17.61 -6.63
C LEU A 65 0.19 -16.25 -6.10
N GLU A 66 -0.94 -16.21 -5.40
CA GLU A 66 -1.47 -14.98 -4.80
C GLU A 66 -0.55 -14.43 -3.71
N CYS A 67 -0.04 -15.29 -2.84
CA CYS A 67 0.92 -14.89 -1.82
C CYS A 67 2.23 -14.37 -2.45
N ALA A 68 2.70 -14.99 -3.54
CA ALA A 68 3.86 -14.51 -4.28
C ALA A 68 3.60 -13.14 -4.92
N TYR A 69 2.41 -12.92 -5.49
CA TYR A 69 2.01 -11.66 -6.11
C TYR A 69 1.95 -10.51 -5.09
N ILE A 70 1.32 -10.72 -3.93
CA ILE A 70 1.25 -9.72 -2.86
C ILE A 70 2.66 -9.35 -2.36
N ARG A 71 3.52 -10.35 -2.13
CA ARG A 71 4.91 -10.10 -1.72
C ARG A 71 5.69 -9.30 -2.76
N HIS A 72 5.46 -9.54 -4.04
CA HIS A 72 6.08 -8.76 -5.11
C HIS A 72 5.61 -7.30 -5.10
N LEU A 73 4.31 -7.06 -4.95
CA LEU A 73 3.73 -5.71 -4.86
C LEU A 73 4.27 -4.93 -3.66
N LEU A 74 4.32 -5.55 -2.48
CA LEU A 74 4.83 -4.90 -1.27
C LEU A 74 6.31 -4.53 -1.40
N ARG A 75 7.14 -5.41 -1.97
CA ARG A 75 8.56 -5.11 -2.24
C ARG A 75 8.74 -3.98 -3.25
N ARG A 76 7.85 -3.90 -4.26
CA ARG A 76 7.87 -2.80 -5.23
C ARG A 76 7.48 -1.48 -4.58
N LYS A 77 6.47 -1.49 -3.72
CA LYS A 77 6.04 -0.31 -2.94
C LYS A 77 7.16 0.20 -2.04
N ALA A 78 7.78 -0.67 -1.25
CA ALA A 78 8.87 -0.30 -0.35
C ALA A 78 10.06 0.35 -1.09
N ARG A 79 10.40 -0.15 -2.28
CA ARG A 79 11.45 0.45 -3.13
C ARG A 79 11.09 1.86 -3.61
N LEU A 80 9.85 2.06 -4.06
CA LEU A 80 9.38 3.37 -4.50
C LEU A 80 9.36 4.37 -3.33
N GLU A 81 8.89 3.93 -2.16
CA GLU A 81 8.88 4.76 -0.94
C GLU A 81 10.31 5.17 -0.54
N SER A 82 11.26 4.23 -0.56
CA SER A 82 12.67 4.54 -0.28
C SER A 82 13.28 5.51 -1.29
N SER A 83 13.03 5.32 -2.60
CA SER A 83 13.48 6.28 -3.62
C SER A 83 12.87 7.67 -3.43
N LEU A 84 11.59 7.74 -3.05
CA LEU A 84 10.91 9.01 -2.77
C LEU A 84 11.46 9.68 -1.50
N GLU A 85 11.80 8.92 -0.47
CA GLU A 85 12.41 9.45 0.75
C GLU A 85 13.78 10.07 0.45
N THR A 86 14.63 9.37 -0.31
CA THR A 86 15.93 9.88 -0.76
C THR A 86 15.76 11.13 -1.64
N ALA A 87 14.82 11.12 -2.59
CA ALA A 87 14.56 12.27 -3.44
C ALA A 87 14.03 13.47 -2.63
N ARG A 88 13.16 13.23 -1.63
CA ARG A 88 12.66 14.27 -0.72
C ARG A 88 13.80 14.87 0.12
N GLY A 89 14.74 14.05 0.57
CA GLY A 89 15.96 14.50 1.26
C GLY A 89 16.78 15.43 0.37
N ALA A 90 17.10 15.00 -0.86
CA ALA A 90 17.87 15.82 -1.80
C ALA A 90 17.17 17.17 -2.12
N VAL A 91 15.85 17.18 -2.29
CA VAL A 91 15.09 18.43 -2.50
C VAL A 91 15.12 19.31 -1.24
N HIS A 92 15.02 18.72 -0.05
CA HIS A 92 15.12 19.47 1.21
C HIS A 92 16.49 20.13 1.37
N ASP A 93 17.56 19.42 1.06
CA ASP A 93 18.93 19.94 1.12
C ASP A 93 19.13 21.13 0.16
N VAL A 94 18.57 21.04 -1.05
CA VAL A 94 18.60 22.15 -2.02
C VAL A 94 17.81 23.35 -1.49
N ILE A 95 16.62 23.15 -0.91
CA ILE A 95 15.83 24.23 -0.31
C ILE A 95 16.61 24.93 0.80
N GLU A 96 17.24 24.18 1.71
CA GLU A 96 18.02 24.78 2.79
C GLU A 96 19.24 25.54 2.27
N SER A 97 19.93 25.01 1.25
CA SER A 97 21.05 25.73 0.64
C SER A 97 20.64 27.10 0.08
N HIS A 98 19.42 27.22 -0.45
CA HIS A 98 18.89 28.51 -0.90
C HIS A 98 18.51 29.42 0.26
N PHE A 99 17.92 28.89 1.33
CA PHE A 99 17.61 29.68 2.54
C PHE A 99 18.87 30.23 3.21
N ASP A 100 19.96 29.45 3.22
CA ASP A 100 21.27 29.88 3.66
C ASP A 100 21.87 30.96 2.75
N LEU A 101 21.80 30.76 1.42
CA LEU A 101 22.29 31.73 0.44
C LEU A 101 21.57 33.09 0.58
N TRP A 102 20.26 33.07 0.79
CA TRP A 102 19.45 34.26 1.02
C TRP A 102 19.57 34.81 2.44
N LYS A 103 20.28 34.12 3.34
CA LYS A 103 20.51 34.51 4.74
C LYS A 103 19.20 34.78 5.50
N LEU A 104 18.17 33.97 5.23
CA LEU A 104 16.86 34.13 5.86
C LEU A 104 16.98 33.95 7.39
N THR A 105 16.31 34.84 8.13
CA THR A 105 16.13 34.72 9.58
C THR A 105 15.26 33.50 9.91
N PRO A 106 15.29 32.98 11.15
CA PRO A 106 14.46 31.84 11.53
C PRO A 106 12.96 32.05 11.24
N ALA A 107 12.48 33.28 11.46
CA ALA A 107 11.08 33.64 11.22
C ALA A 107 10.71 33.66 9.73
N GLU A 108 11.64 34.05 8.85
CA GLU A 108 11.45 34.05 7.39
C GLU A 108 11.55 32.63 6.82
N ARG A 109 12.48 31.80 7.32
CA ARG A 109 12.60 30.39 6.95
C ARG A 109 11.31 29.61 7.23
N ASP A 110 10.68 29.88 8.37
CA ASP A 110 9.39 29.26 8.71
C ASP A 110 8.31 29.58 7.68
N VAL A 111 8.20 30.84 7.26
CA VAL A 111 7.23 31.28 6.25
C VAL A 111 7.57 30.68 4.88
N ALA A 112 8.84 30.77 4.46
CA ALA A 112 9.32 30.25 3.19
C ALA A 112 9.12 28.73 3.09
N SER A 113 9.37 27.98 4.16
CA SER A 113 9.13 26.52 4.24
C SER A 113 7.65 26.17 4.04
N LEU A 114 6.73 26.93 4.64
CA LEU A 114 5.30 26.71 4.46
C LEU A 114 4.80 27.12 3.06
N LEU A 115 5.40 28.14 2.45
CA LEU A 115 5.10 28.51 1.06
C LEU A 115 5.59 27.47 0.05
N VAL A 116 6.79 26.92 0.23
CA VAL A 116 7.32 25.84 -0.62
C VAL A 116 6.40 24.60 -0.54
N LYS A 117 5.73 24.39 0.61
CA LYS A 117 4.69 23.37 0.79
C LYS A 117 3.33 23.73 0.17
N GLY A 118 3.20 24.91 -0.45
CA GLY A 118 2.01 25.37 -1.18
C GLY A 118 0.92 26.01 -0.33
N LEU A 119 1.20 26.41 0.91
CA LEU A 119 0.22 27.11 1.75
C LEU A 119 0.06 28.57 1.32
N SER A 120 -1.15 29.10 1.41
CA SER A 120 -1.40 30.53 1.19
C SER A 120 -0.94 31.38 2.37
N THR A 121 -0.64 32.66 2.12
CA THR A 121 -0.25 33.63 3.17
C THR A 121 -1.25 33.68 4.33
N ALA A 122 -2.54 33.64 4.04
CA ALA A 122 -3.61 33.61 5.04
C ALA A 122 -3.56 32.34 5.92
N ARG A 123 -3.24 31.18 5.34
CA ARG A 123 -3.16 29.92 6.08
C ARG A 123 -1.88 29.84 6.91
N ILE A 124 -0.78 30.40 6.41
CA ILE A 124 0.48 30.53 7.15
C ILE A 124 0.31 31.46 8.35
N ALA A 125 -0.38 32.59 8.16
CA ALA A 125 -0.71 33.54 9.23
C ALA A 125 -1.51 32.86 10.35
N ALA A 126 -2.54 32.09 9.99
CA ALA A 126 -3.34 31.32 10.95
C ALA A 126 -2.52 30.27 11.72
N ILE A 127 -1.63 29.53 11.04
CA ILE A 127 -0.77 28.51 11.67
C ILE A 127 0.24 29.13 12.63
N ARG A 128 0.81 30.28 12.27
CA ARG A 128 1.83 30.99 13.07
C ARG A 128 1.24 31.94 14.11
N GLY A 129 -0.09 32.06 14.21
CA GLY A 129 -0.74 33.04 15.08
C GLY A 129 -0.33 34.50 14.79
N SER A 130 0.08 34.79 13.55
CA SER A 130 0.59 36.09 13.12
C SER A 130 -0.41 36.77 12.18
N ALA A 131 -0.36 38.09 12.05
CA ALA A 131 -1.18 38.79 11.08
C ALA A 131 -0.70 38.49 9.64
N GLU A 132 -1.61 38.45 8.67
CA GLU A 132 -1.25 38.22 7.27
C GLU A 132 -0.30 39.30 6.73
N GLY A 133 -0.44 40.54 7.21
CA GLY A 133 0.49 41.64 6.89
C GLY A 133 1.93 41.35 7.34
N THR A 134 2.12 40.71 8.49
CA THR A 134 3.43 40.30 9.00
C THR A 134 4.06 39.22 8.12
N VAL A 135 3.25 38.26 7.65
CA VAL A 135 3.71 37.21 6.71
C VAL A 135 4.11 37.81 5.36
N LYS A 136 3.35 38.79 4.84
CA LYS A 136 3.70 39.50 3.60
C LYS A 136 4.96 40.35 3.74
N ALA A 137 5.15 41.00 4.88
CA ALA A 137 6.37 41.77 5.16
C ALA A 137 7.61 40.86 5.17
N GLN A 138 7.51 39.66 5.77
CA GLN A 138 8.59 38.67 5.80
C GLN A 138 8.90 38.05 4.43
N LEU A 139 8.03 38.23 3.42
CA LEU A 139 8.25 37.73 2.06
C LEU A 139 8.85 38.74 1.10
N ASN A 140 8.70 40.02 1.44
CA ASN A 140 9.22 41.14 0.66
C ASN A 140 10.41 41.81 1.38
N ALA A 141 10.91 41.21 2.46
CA ALA A 141 12.13 41.62 3.17
C ALA A 141 13.36 41.24 2.34
#